data_AF-A0A1I2AEM4-F1
#
_entry.id   AF-A0A1I2AEM4-F1
#
_cell.length_a   1.000
_cell.length_b   1.000
_cell.length_c   1.000
_cell.angle_alpha   90.00
_cell.angle_beta   90.00
_cell.angle_gamma   90.00
#
_symmetry.space_group_name_H-M   'P 1'
#
loop_
_entity.id
_entity.type
_entity.pdbx_description
1 polymer ?
#
loop_
_entity_poly.entity_id
_entity_poly.type
_entity_poly.pdbx_seq_one_letter_code
_entity_poly.pdbx_strand_id
1 'polypeptide(L)'
;MELEPDLIILIDAYVEISGGYDAFAKIAPTIVIEPYYDPVKDIKLMGDILGKVDEAQQWIKNFEEKVAVSKQKVSEVIAPDETFTIMSVFDKATRVYKDQNMGGNVLYKYLGLKPQERIVSDFINNEAQTAPYMEISAEVIPDFVGDHLVVTTNADNNEAFESFKGTAIWDQLEAVKSN
;
A
#
# COMPACT_ATOMS: atom_id res chain seq x y z
N MET A 1 3.28 24.75 23.17
CA MET A 1 2.82 23.36 22.94
C MET A 1 1.32 23.39 23.17
N GLU A 2 0.53 23.09 22.16
CA GLU A 2 -0.92 23.38 22.15
C GLU A 2 -1.79 22.11 22.27
N LEU A 3 -1.22 20.93 22.04
CA LEU A 3 -1.95 19.65 21.99
C LEU A 3 -1.97 18.86 23.31
N GLU A 4 -1.10 19.19 24.27
CA GLU A 4 -0.98 18.54 25.60
C GLU A 4 -1.24 17.01 25.59
N PRO A 5 -0.46 16.21 24.81
CA PRO A 5 -0.73 14.78 24.68
C PRO A 5 -0.42 14.03 25.97
N ASP A 6 -1.18 12.96 26.24
CA ASP A 6 -0.95 12.01 27.33
C ASP A 6 -0.13 10.78 26.89
N LEU A 7 -0.05 10.52 25.58
CA LEU A 7 0.79 9.52 24.94
C LEU A 7 1.20 9.99 23.54
N ILE A 8 2.45 9.73 23.16
CA ILE A 8 2.97 9.91 21.80
C ILE A 8 3.36 8.54 21.23
N ILE A 9 2.87 8.23 20.03
CA ILE A 9 3.21 7.00 19.30
C ILE A 9 3.93 7.41 18.02
N LEU A 10 5.17 6.93 17.86
CA LEU A 10 6.00 7.14 16.69
C LEU A 10 6.25 5.83 15.97
N ILE A 11 6.59 5.91 14.68
CA ILE A 11 7.26 4.82 13.97
C ILE A 11 8.73 5.17 13.80
N ASP A 12 9.60 4.16 13.78
CA ASP A 12 11.05 4.31 13.75
C ASP A 12 11.54 5.29 12.67
N ALA A 13 10.95 5.19 11.47
CA ALA A 13 11.24 6.05 10.32
C ALA A 13 11.12 7.56 10.60
N TYR A 14 10.32 7.98 11.60
CA TYR A 14 10.12 9.40 11.95
C TYR A 14 10.83 9.83 13.22
N VAL A 15 11.49 8.92 13.95
CA VAL A 15 12.15 9.27 15.22
C VAL A 15 13.27 10.27 14.97
N GLU A 16 14.22 9.94 14.10
CA GLU A 16 15.39 10.79 13.83
C GLU A 16 15.01 12.08 13.07
N ILE A 17 14.08 11.98 12.12
CA ILE A 17 13.64 13.12 11.29
C ILE A 17 12.94 14.19 12.14
N SER A 18 12.36 13.78 13.27
CA SER A 18 11.56 14.66 14.13
C SER A 18 12.28 15.13 15.39
N GLY A 19 13.62 15.05 15.41
CA GLY A 19 14.45 15.52 16.52
C GLY A 19 14.82 14.47 17.57
N GLY A 20 14.59 13.19 17.26
CA GLY A 20 14.93 12.05 18.11
C GLY A 20 13.89 11.75 19.19
N TYR A 21 13.98 10.54 19.77
CA TYR A 21 13.08 10.08 20.84
C TYR A 21 13.04 11.04 22.03
N ASP A 22 14.20 11.56 22.45
CA ASP A 22 14.33 12.45 23.62
C ASP A 22 13.55 13.77 23.46
N ALA A 23 13.31 14.23 22.24
CA ALA A 23 12.51 15.42 22.01
C ALA A 23 11.04 15.19 22.37
N PHE A 24 10.48 14.04 21.99
CA PHE A 24 9.10 13.67 22.29
C PHE A 24 8.90 13.20 23.72
N ALA A 25 9.86 12.46 24.28
CA ALA A 25 9.80 11.97 25.66
C ALA A 25 9.76 13.11 26.70
N LYS A 26 10.20 14.31 26.34
CA LYS A 26 10.06 15.53 27.18
C LYS A 26 8.65 16.12 27.17
N ILE A 27 7.82 15.75 26.19
CA ILE A 27 6.46 16.24 26.01
C ILE A 27 5.47 15.31 26.74
N ALA A 28 5.56 14.01 26.49
CA ALA A 28 4.68 12.99 27.05
C ALA A 28 5.35 11.60 27.03
N PRO A 29 4.80 10.60 27.76
CA PRO A 29 5.15 9.20 27.54
C PRO A 29 5.17 8.89 26.04
N THR A 30 6.28 8.35 25.56
CA THR A 30 6.51 8.12 24.13
C THR A 30 6.85 6.67 23.90
N ILE A 31 6.23 6.08 22.88
CA ILE A 31 6.58 4.74 22.40
C ILE A 31 6.94 4.83 20.92
N VAL A 32 7.90 3.99 20.53
CA VAL A 32 8.27 3.78 19.13
C VAL A 32 7.82 2.38 18.76
N ILE A 33 7.04 2.27 17.70
CA ILE A 33 6.55 1.00 17.17
C ILE A 33 7.12 0.76 15.78
N GLU A 34 7.25 -0.51 15.42
CA GLU A 34 7.47 -0.92 14.04
C GLU A 34 6.12 -1.39 13.47
N PRO A 35 5.59 -0.76 12.40
CA PRO A 35 4.35 -1.18 11.80
C PRO A 35 4.52 -2.55 11.14
N TYR A 36 3.52 -3.41 11.29
CA TYR A 36 3.49 -4.71 10.61
C TYR A 36 3.16 -4.59 9.12
N TYR A 37 2.68 -3.42 8.69
CA TYR A 37 2.09 -3.19 7.36
C TYR A 37 0.99 -4.22 7.06
N ASP A 38 0.25 -4.57 8.11
CA ASP A 38 -0.85 -5.52 8.08
C ASP A 38 -1.95 -4.97 8.99
N PRO A 39 -3.10 -4.58 8.42
CA PRO A 39 -4.11 -3.84 9.16
C PRO A 39 -4.67 -4.62 10.36
N VAL A 40 -4.75 -5.96 10.29
CA VAL A 40 -5.22 -6.78 11.42
C VAL A 40 -4.21 -6.75 12.56
N LYS A 41 -2.92 -6.89 12.24
CA LYS A 41 -1.84 -6.86 13.25
C LYS A 41 -1.67 -5.47 13.84
N ASP A 42 -1.71 -4.44 13.02
CA ASP A 42 -1.53 -3.05 13.43
C ASP A 42 -2.70 -2.58 14.31
N ILE A 43 -3.94 -2.90 13.96
CA ILE A 43 -5.10 -2.58 14.82
C ILE A 43 -5.06 -3.36 16.13
N LYS A 44 -4.62 -4.62 16.11
CA LYS A 44 -4.42 -5.39 17.35
C LYS A 44 -3.38 -4.72 18.25
N LEU A 45 -2.22 -4.36 17.71
CA LEU A 45 -1.16 -3.66 18.45
C LEU A 45 -1.67 -2.35 19.05
N MET A 46 -2.46 -1.57 18.30
CA MET A 46 -3.07 -0.34 18.81
C MET A 46 -4.08 -0.62 19.93
N GLY A 47 -4.87 -1.70 19.83
CA GLY A 47 -5.76 -2.14 20.89
C GLY A 47 -5.01 -2.45 22.19
N ASP A 48 -3.87 -3.14 22.10
CA ASP A 48 -3.04 -3.47 23.25
C ASP A 48 -2.41 -2.21 23.89
N ILE A 49 -1.89 -1.29 23.07
CA ILE A 49 -1.25 -0.04 23.52
C ILE A 49 -2.26 0.89 24.19
N LEU A 50 -3.47 1.01 23.62
CA LEU A 50 -4.48 1.97 24.06
C LEU A 50 -5.46 1.38 25.09
N GLY A 51 -5.31 0.10 25.46
CA GLY A 51 -6.25 -0.60 26.34
C GLY A 51 -7.64 -0.81 25.73
N LYS A 52 -7.73 -0.84 24.39
CA LYS A 52 -8.96 -0.96 23.59
C LYS A 52 -9.05 -2.31 22.89
N VAL A 53 -8.83 -3.37 23.65
CA VAL A 53 -8.73 -4.74 23.12
C VAL A 53 -10.06 -5.20 22.52
N ASP A 54 -11.19 -4.89 23.16
CA ASP A 54 -12.52 -5.31 22.70
C ASP A 54 -12.89 -4.59 21.39
N GLU A 55 -12.60 -3.29 21.26
CA GLU A 55 -12.83 -2.54 20.04
C GLU A 55 -11.94 -3.01 18.89
N ALA A 56 -10.68 -3.31 19.17
CA ALA A 56 -9.76 -3.87 18.19
C ALA A 56 -10.26 -5.23 17.69
N GLN A 57 -10.69 -6.12 18.59
CA GLN A 57 -11.26 -7.43 18.23
C GLN A 57 -12.53 -7.29 17.38
N GLN A 58 -13.44 -6.38 17.77
CA GLN A 58 -14.66 -6.13 17.01
C GLN A 58 -14.35 -5.58 15.61
N TRP A 59 -13.38 -4.68 15.48
CA TRP A 59 -12.93 -4.16 14.19
C TRP A 59 -12.33 -5.28 13.33
N ILE A 60 -11.46 -6.12 13.89
CA ILE A 60 -10.81 -7.23 13.18
C ILE A 60 -11.86 -8.20 12.65
N LYS A 61 -12.84 -8.59 13.47
CA LYS A 61 -13.93 -9.46 13.03
C LYS A 61 -14.70 -8.86 11.85
N ASN A 62 -15.07 -7.58 11.94
CA ASN A 62 -15.80 -6.91 10.86
C ASN A 62 -14.96 -6.81 9.58
N PHE A 63 -13.65 -6.58 9.72
CA PHE A 63 -12.72 -6.54 8.60
C PHE A 63 -12.62 -7.90 7.91
N GLU A 64 -12.45 -8.98 8.68
CA GLU A 64 -12.37 -10.36 8.15
C GLU A 64 -13.66 -10.78 7.45
N GLU A 65 -14.82 -10.47 8.03
CA GLU A 65 -16.13 -10.71 7.39
C GLU A 65 -16.25 -9.94 6.07
N LYS A 66 -15.83 -8.67 6.04
CA LYS A 66 -15.84 -7.87 4.82
C LYS A 66 -14.89 -8.42 3.77
N VAL A 67 -13.69 -8.86 4.15
CA VAL A 67 -12.73 -9.50 3.23
C VAL A 67 -13.33 -10.77 2.65
N ALA A 68 -13.94 -11.64 3.46
CA ALA A 68 -14.55 -12.88 2.99
C ALA A 68 -15.65 -12.62 1.95
N VAL A 69 -16.56 -11.68 2.24
CA VAL A 69 -17.65 -11.31 1.31
C VAL A 69 -17.08 -10.69 0.03
N SER A 70 -16.10 -9.79 0.14
CA SER A 70 -15.48 -9.16 -1.02
C SER A 70 -14.72 -10.17 -1.88
N LYS A 71 -13.99 -11.09 -1.26
CA LYS A 71 -13.24 -12.14 -1.97
C LYS A 71 -14.16 -13.02 -2.80
N GLN A 72 -15.32 -13.40 -2.25
CA GLN A 72 -16.32 -14.14 -3.00
C GLN A 72 -16.79 -13.35 -4.23
N LYS A 73 -17.21 -12.08 -4.05
CA LYS A 73 -17.67 -11.23 -5.15
C LYS A 73 -16.62 -11.03 -6.23
N VAL A 74 -15.36 -10.85 -5.83
CA VAL A 74 -14.24 -10.70 -6.76
C VAL A 74 -14.02 -12.00 -7.54
N SER A 75 -14.07 -13.17 -6.89
CA SER A 75 -13.90 -14.46 -7.58
C SER A 75 -15.01 -14.82 -8.56
N GLU A 76 -16.17 -14.15 -8.48
CA GLU A 76 -17.27 -14.32 -9.43
C GLU A 76 -17.04 -13.58 -10.76
N VAL A 77 -16.13 -12.58 -10.77
CA VAL A 77 -15.91 -11.69 -11.92
C VAL A 77 -14.47 -11.63 -12.42
N ILE A 78 -13.50 -12.07 -11.60
CA ILE A 78 -12.07 -12.10 -11.93
C ILE A 78 -11.63 -13.56 -12.03
N ALA A 79 -11.07 -13.96 -13.17
CA ALA A 79 -10.52 -15.30 -13.33
C ALA A 79 -9.28 -15.51 -12.45
N PRO A 80 -9.03 -16.73 -11.95
CA PRO A 80 -7.92 -16.99 -11.03
C PRO A 80 -6.52 -16.71 -11.57
N ASP A 81 -6.35 -16.59 -12.88
CA ASP A 81 -5.10 -16.30 -13.59
C ASP A 81 -4.93 -14.84 -13.97
N GLU A 82 -5.97 -14.01 -13.86
CA GLU A 82 -5.87 -12.58 -14.10
C GLU A 82 -4.93 -11.91 -13.08
N THR A 83 -4.08 -11.03 -13.60
CA THR A 83 -2.99 -10.38 -12.88
C THR A 83 -3.27 -8.90 -12.65
N PHE A 84 -2.73 -8.38 -11.55
CA PHE A 84 -2.97 -7.03 -11.08
C PHE A 84 -1.64 -6.28 -10.88
N THR A 85 -1.66 -5.01 -11.23
CA THR A 85 -0.57 -4.06 -11.00
C THR A 85 -1.11 -2.85 -10.26
N ILE A 86 -0.39 -2.40 -9.23
CA ILE A 86 -0.65 -1.11 -8.57
C ILE A 86 0.44 -0.14 -9.00
N MET A 87 0.05 1.03 -9.50
CA MET A 87 0.96 2.00 -10.09
C MET A 87 0.64 3.44 -9.68
N SER A 88 1.68 4.26 -9.56
CA SER A 88 1.58 5.72 -9.51
C SER A 88 2.48 6.32 -10.57
N VAL A 89 2.03 7.39 -11.22
CA VAL A 89 2.83 8.12 -12.20
C VAL A 89 3.21 9.48 -11.62
N PHE A 90 4.50 9.80 -11.61
CA PHE A 90 5.04 11.11 -11.23
C PHE A 90 5.86 11.69 -12.39
N ASP A 91 6.13 13.00 -12.36
CA ASP A 91 6.86 13.70 -13.44
C ASP A 91 8.20 13.06 -13.83
N LYS A 92 8.91 12.48 -12.84
CA LYS A 92 10.27 11.95 -13.03
C LYS A 92 10.34 10.43 -13.08
N ALA A 93 9.32 9.73 -12.59
CA ALA A 93 9.34 8.29 -12.44
C ALA A 93 7.93 7.71 -12.34
N THR A 94 7.77 6.48 -12.80
CA THR A 94 6.59 5.67 -12.48
C THR A 94 6.96 4.70 -11.36
N ARG A 95 6.05 4.52 -10.40
CA ARG A 95 6.24 3.61 -9.27
C ARG A 95 5.28 2.45 -9.37
N VAL A 96 5.78 1.23 -9.19
CA VAL A 96 4.98 0.02 -8.95
C VAL A 96 5.16 -0.43 -7.51
N TYR A 97 4.12 -1.03 -6.92
CA TYR A 97 4.06 -1.32 -5.47
C TYR A 97 4.09 -2.81 -5.13
N LYS A 98 4.72 -3.10 -3.97
CA LYS A 98 4.76 -4.42 -3.32
C LYS A 98 3.42 -4.78 -2.67
N ASP A 99 3.37 -5.96 -2.08
CA ASP A 99 2.25 -6.56 -1.33
C ASP A 99 1.98 -5.95 0.07
N GLN A 100 2.61 -4.84 0.41
CA GLN A 100 2.48 -4.20 1.73
C GLN A 100 1.95 -2.76 1.68
N ASN A 101 2.12 -2.06 0.56
CA ASN A 101 1.81 -0.62 0.45
C ASN A 101 0.75 -0.34 -0.62
N MET A 102 0.09 0.83 -0.53
CA MET A 102 -0.89 1.32 -1.52
C MET A 102 -2.01 0.33 -1.86
N GLY A 103 -2.39 -0.53 -0.92
CA GLY A 103 -3.44 -1.54 -1.11
C GLY A 103 -2.94 -2.90 -1.60
N GLY A 104 -1.62 -3.08 -1.83
CA GLY A 104 -1.03 -4.37 -2.22
C GLY A 104 -1.34 -5.50 -1.24
N ASN A 105 -1.39 -5.20 0.06
CA ASN A 105 -1.75 -6.18 1.07
C ASN A 105 -3.21 -6.62 0.94
N VAL A 106 -4.11 -5.68 0.68
CA VAL A 106 -5.54 -5.98 0.48
C VAL A 106 -5.74 -6.78 -0.81
N LEU A 107 -5.16 -6.34 -1.93
CA LEU A 107 -5.30 -6.98 -3.23
C LEU A 107 -4.69 -8.40 -3.23
N TYR A 108 -3.41 -8.52 -2.88
CA TYR A 108 -2.66 -9.75 -3.10
C TYR A 108 -2.81 -10.76 -1.95
N LYS A 109 -2.84 -10.30 -0.70
CA LYS A 109 -2.91 -11.20 0.46
C LYS A 109 -4.34 -11.49 0.90
N TYR A 110 -5.16 -10.46 1.08
CA TYR A 110 -6.53 -10.64 1.61
C TYR A 110 -7.51 -11.12 0.54
N LEU A 111 -7.55 -10.44 -0.60
CA LEU A 111 -8.41 -10.85 -1.72
C LEU A 111 -7.81 -12.03 -2.51
N GLY A 112 -6.49 -12.22 -2.45
CA GLY A 112 -5.82 -13.34 -3.12
C GLY A 112 -5.65 -13.14 -4.63
N LEU A 113 -5.68 -11.88 -5.08
CA LEU A 113 -5.46 -11.53 -6.48
C LEU A 113 -3.97 -11.69 -6.82
N LYS A 114 -3.67 -12.09 -8.05
CA LYS A 114 -2.29 -12.34 -8.46
C LYS A 114 -1.59 -11.03 -8.83
N PRO A 115 -0.42 -10.72 -8.26
CA PRO A 115 0.43 -9.68 -8.81
C PRO A 115 0.94 -10.09 -10.19
N GLN A 116 1.23 -9.10 -11.05
CA GLN A 116 1.87 -9.36 -12.34
C GLN A 116 3.27 -10.01 -12.16
N GLU A 117 3.63 -10.94 -13.05
CA GLU A 117 4.80 -11.82 -12.88
C GLU A 117 6.13 -11.09 -12.70
N ARG A 118 6.37 -10.01 -13.45
CA ARG A 118 7.56 -9.18 -13.36
C ARG A 118 7.62 -8.39 -12.05
N ILE A 119 6.47 -7.97 -11.51
CA ILE A 119 6.40 -7.42 -10.15
C ILE A 119 6.83 -8.48 -9.14
N VAL A 120 6.42 -9.74 -9.33
CA VAL A 120 6.84 -10.83 -8.45
C VAL A 120 8.35 -11.08 -8.54
N SER A 121 8.88 -11.29 -9.75
CA SER A 121 10.29 -11.66 -9.96
C SER A 121 11.27 -10.54 -9.64
N ASP A 122 11.00 -9.33 -10.14
CA ASP A 122 11.97 -8.24 -10.10
C ASP A 122 11.87 -7.47 -8.78
N PHE A 123 10.69 -7.50 -8.13
CA PHE A 123 10.39 -6.67 -6.97
C PHE A 123 10.01 -7.45 -5.70
N ILE A 124 8.90 -8.19 -5.67
CA ILE A 124 8.40 -8.86 -4.43
C ILE A 124 9.42 -9.86 -3.90
N ASN A 125 9.96 -10.73 -4.76
CA ASN A 125 10.94 -11.75 -4.38
C ASN A 125 12.38 -11.20 -4.27
N ASN A 126 12.58 -9.91 -4.56
CA ASN A 126 13.88 -9.27 -4.48
C ASN A 126 14.09 -8.66 -3.09
N GLU A 127 14.78 -9.39 -2.22
CA GLU A 127 15.09 -8.96 -0.85
C GLU A 127 16.01 -7.73 -0.80
N ALA A 128 16.80 -7.47 -1.85
CA ALA A 128 17.63 -6.26 -1.91
C ALA A 128 16.79 -4.98 -2.09
N GLN A 129 15.54 -5.10 -2.56
CA GLN A 129 14.61 -4.00 -2.70
C GLN A 129 13.83 -3.79 -1.40
N THR A 130 14.36 -2.93 -0.52
CA THR A 130 13.72 -2.61 0.76
C THR A 130 12.68 -1.50 0.65
N ALA A 131 12.71 -0.71 -0.43
CA ALA A 131 11.73 0.35 -0.67
C ALA A 131 10.32 -0.23 -0.90
N PRO A 132 9.26 0.48 -0.46
CA PRO A 132 7.88 0.03 -0.63
C PRO A 132 7.37 0.13 -2.07
N TYR A 133 8.18 0.71 -2.96
CA TYR A 133 7.95 0.83 -4.39
C TYR A 133 9.23 0.58 -5.18
N MET A 134 9.07 0.22 -6.45
CA MET A 134 10.14 0.22 -7.45
C MET A 134 9.85 1.32 -8.46
N GLU A 135 10.86 2.13 -8.78
CA GLU A 135 10.79 3.10 -9.86
C GLU A 135 11.15 2.44 -11.19
N ILE A 136 10.29 2.65 -12.19
CA ILE A 136 10.46 2.14 -13.56
C ILE A 136 10.39 3.31 -14.55
N SER A 137 11.10 3.17 -15.67
CA SER A 137 10.99 4.13 -16.77
C SER A 137 9.64 3.96 -17.48
N ALA A 138 9.16 5.02 -18.13
CA ALA A 138 7.89 4.98 -18.86
C ALA A 138 7.89 3.90 -19.97
N GLU A 139 9.03 3.70 -20.62
CA GLU A 139 9.20 2.78 -21.75
C GLU A 139 8.93 1.31 -21.38
N VAL A 140 9.17 0.92 -20.12
CA VAL A 140 8.97 -0.47 -19.66
C VAL A 140 7.65 -0.68 -18.93
N ILE A 141 6.80 0.35 -18.79
CA ILE A 141 5.48 0.22 -18.15
C ILE A 141 4.67 -0.95 -18.72
N PRO A 142 4.60 -1.17 -20.05
CA PRO A 142 3.83 -2.29 -20.61
C PRO A 142 4.25 -3.66 -20.07
N ASP A 143 5.52 -3.83 -19.69
CA ASP A 143 6.02 -5.10 -19.17
C ASP A 143 5.67 -5.35 -17.69
N PHE A 144 5.23 -4.32 -16.98
CA PHE A 144 4.86 -4.38 -15.55
C PHE A 144 3.35 -4.31 -15.33
N VAL A 145 2.54 -4.07 -16.37
CA VAL A 145 1.09 -3.95 -16.28
C VAL A 145 0.45 -5.32 -16.57
N GLY A 146 -0.30 -5.83 -15.59
CA GLY A 146 -1.08 -7.06 -15.74
C GLY A 146 -2.40 -6.83 -16.48
N ASP A 147 -3.30 -7.80 -16.38
CA ASP A 147 -4.67 -7.71 -16.93
C ASP A 147 -5.45 -6.54 -16.34
N HIS A 148 -5.17 -6.22 -15.06
CA HIS A 148 -5.78 -5.12 -14.33
C HIS A 148 -4.75 -4.12 -13.82
N LEU A 149 -5.05 -2.85 -14.01
CA LEU A 149 -4.22 -1.75 -13.52
C LEU A 149 -5.00 -0.91 -12.48
N VAL A 150 -4.48 -0.88 -11.26
CA VAL A 150 -4.95 0.02 -10.20
C VAL A 150 -4.00 1.21 -10.11
N VAL A 151 -4.46 2.38 -10.57
CA VAL A 151 -3.67 3.60 -10.48
C VAL A 151 -4.01 4.35 -9.19
N THR A 152 -2.98 4.67 -8.40
CA THR A 152 -3.12 5.53 -7.22
C THR A 152 -2.70 6.96 -7.55
N THR A 153 -3.59 7.91 -7.27
CA THR A 153 -3.34 9.34 -7.49
C THR A 153 -3.58 10.18 -6.24
N ASN A 154 -2.89 11.32 -6.16
CA ASN A 154 -3.04 12.33 -5.13
C ASN A 154 -2.77 13.73 -5.72
N ALA A 155 -2.81 14.77 -4.90
CA ALA A 155 -2.58 16.15 -5.34
C ALA A 155 -1.20 16.35 -6.01
N ASP A 156 -0.19 15.57 -5.61
CA ASP A 156 1.20 15.73 -6.09
C ASP A 156 1.44 15.09 -7.46
N ASN A 157 0.62 14.11 -7.86
CA ASN A 157 0.89 13.28 -9.03
C ASN A 157 -0.27 13.25 -10.04
N ASN A 158 -1.39 13.90 -9.73
CA ASN A 158 -2.57 13.91 -10.58
C ASN A 158 -2.27 14.49 -11.97
N GLU A 159 -1.57 15.62 -12.06
CA GLU A 159 -1.23 16.24 -13.36
C GLU A 159 -0.32 15.34 -14.21
N ALA A 160 0.65 14.67 -13.58
CA ALA A 160 1.51 13.70 -14.24
C ALA A 160 0.71 12.51 -14.80
N PHE A 161 -0.23 11.98 -14.00
CA PHE A 161 -1.08 10.89 -14.45
C PHE A 161 -2.03 11.31 -15.57
N GLU A 162 -2.67 12.48 -15.47
CA GLU A 162 -3.53 13.02 -16.53
C GLU A 162 -2.77 13.19 -17.84
N SER A 163 -1.52 13.67 -17.78
CA SER A 163 -0.64 13.78 -18.94
C SER A 163 -0.27 12.41 -19.52
N PHE A 164 -0.01 11.42 -18.65
CA PHE A 164 0.33 10.07 -19.07
C PHE A 164 -0.79 9.37 -19.83
N LYS A 165 -2.06 9.61 -19.45
CA LYS A 165 -3.22 9.09 -20.19
C LYS A 165 -3.30 9.57 -21.65
N GLY A 166 -2.63 10.67 -21.99
CA GLY A 166 -2.54 11.17 -23.37
C GLY A 166 -1.40 10.57 -24.19
N THR A 167 -0.68 9.57 -23.67
CA THR A 167 0.49 8.99 -24.33
C THR A 167 0.16 7.71 -25.09
N ALA A 168 0.94 7.42 -26.14
CA ALA A 168 0.82 6.16 -26.87
C ALA A 168 1.12 4.92 -25.99
N ILE A 169 1.90 5.07 -24.92
CA ILE A 169 2.17 3.98 -23.97
C ILE A 169 0.87 3.60 -23.26
N TRP A 170 0.11 4.58 -22.76
CA TRP A 170 -1.18 4.34 -22.12
C TRP A 170 -2.17 3.63 -23.03
N ASP A 171 -2.32 4.10 -24.26
CA ASP A 171 -3.23 3.52 -25.26
C ASP A 171 -2.84 2.08 -25.66
N GLN A 172 -1.57 1.70 -25.45
CA GLN A 172 -1.07 0.36 -25.77
C GLN A 172 -1.27 -0.65 -24.64
N LEU A 173 -1.60 -0.22 -23.42
CA LEU A 173 -1.80 -1.13 -22.29
C LEU A 173 -3.05 -1.99 -22.51
N GLU A 174 -2.91 -3.32 -22.41
CA GLU A 174 -4.04 -4.24 -22.59
C GLU A 174 -5.13 -4.03 -21.53
N ALA A 175 -4.74 -3.70 -20.29
CA ALA A 175 -5.67 -3.32 -19.22
C ALA A 175 -6.49 -2.06 -19.53
N VAL A 176 -6.00 -1.18 -20.41
CA VAL A 176 -6.73 0.04 -20.84
C VAL A 176 -7.65 -0.29 -22.02
N LYS A 177 -7.19 -1.12 -22.96
CA LYS A 177 -7.99 -1.53 -24.13
C LYS A 177 -9.18 -2.41 -23.77
N SER A 178 -9.08 -3.17 -22.68
CA SER A 178 -10.07 -4.16 -22.26
C SER A 178 -11.16 -3.60 -21.32
N ASN A 179 -11.23 -2.27 -21.17
CA ASN A 179 -12.13 -1.56 -20.26
C ASN A 179 -13.34 -0.93 -20.99
#